data_AF-A0A9D0QTB8-F1
#
_entry.id   AF-A0A9D0QTB8-F1
#
_cell.length_a   1.000
_cell.length_b   1.000
_cell.length_c   1.000
_cell.angle_alpha   90.00
_cell.angle_beta   90.00
_cell.angle_gamma   90.00
#
_symmetry.space_group_name_H-M   'P 1'
#
loop_
_entity.id
_entity.type
_entity.pdbx_description
1 polymer ?
#
loop_
_entity_poly.entity_id
_entity_poly.type
_entity_poly.pdbx_seq_one_letter_code
_entity_poly.pdbx_strand_id
1 'polypeptide(L)' 'KVFRGLLERGILIKNLGSGGGVLKDCLRVTIGTPQENQAFFEALLSSIAKT' A
#
# COMPACT_ATOMS: atom_id res chain seq x y z
N LYS A 1 0.77 8.07 -5.01
CA LYS A 1 1.18 8.62 -3.70
C LYS A 1 1.24 7.53 -2.63
N VAL A 2 0.13 6.80 -2.38
CA VAL A 2 0.07 5.71 -1.39
C VAL A 2 1.11 4.62 -1.63
N PHE A 3 1.20 4.05 -2.84
CA PHE A 3 2.19 3.02 -3.17
C PHE A 3 3.63 3.43 -2.85
N ARG A 4 4.02 4.64 -3.24
CA ARG A 4 5.36 5.17 -2.97
C ARG A 4 5.59 5.39 -1.48
N GLY A 5 4.61 5.92 -0.76
CA GLY A 5 4.69 6.11 0.70
C GLY A 5 4.82 4.80 1.48
N LEU A 6 4.19 3.73 1.00
CA LEU A 6 4.36 2.38 1.54
C LEU A 6 5.76 1.83 1.24
N LEU A 7 6.22 1.97 -0.01
CA LEU A 7 7.54 1.49 -0.45
C LEU A 7 8.67 2.17 0.33
N GLU A 8 8.60 3.48 0.55
CA GLU A 8 9.56 4.27 1.34
C GLU A 8 9.63 3.83 2.81
N ARG A 9 8.60 3.14 3.32
CA ARG A 9 8.53 2.58 4.68
C ARG A 9 8.84 1.08 4.73
N GLY A 10 9.37 0.51 3.65
CA GLY A 10 9.73 -0.90 3.57
C GLY A 10 8.55 -1.85 3.34
N ILE A 11 7.37 -1.33 2.98
CA ILE A 11 6.17 -2.13 2.73
C ILE A 11 5.96 -2.28 1.22
N LEU A 12 6.38 -3.42 0.67
CA LEU A 12 6.19 -3.75 -0.73
C LEU A 12 4.86 -4.48 -0.96
N ILE A 13 4.02 -3.92 -1.82
CA ILE A 13 2.74 -4.51 -2.24
C ILE A 13 2.59 -4.50 -3.76
N LYS A 14 1.60 -5.21 -4.31
CA LYS A 14 1.35 -5.22 -5.75
C LYS A 14 0.59 -3.95 -6.17
N ASN A 15 1.19 -3.15 -7.05
CA ASN A 15 0.49 -2.07 -7.73
C ASN A 15 -0.27 -2.64 -8.95
N LEU A 16 -1.61 -2.59 -8.93
CA LEU A 16 -2.46 -3.06 -10.03
C LEU A 16 -2.86 -1.93 -10.99
N GLY A 17 -2.72 -0.67 -10.57
CA GLY A 17 -3.08 0.49 -11.38
C GLY A 17 -2.20 0.73 -12.60
N SER A 18 -1.03 0.09 -12.70
CA SER A 18 -0.11 0.26 -13.84
C SER A 18 -0.65 -0.29 -15.17
N GLY A 19 -1.62 -1.21 -15.13
CA GLY A 19 -2.24 -1.80 -16.32
C GLY A 19 -3.42 -1.01 -16.89
N GLY A 20 -3.90 0.02 -16.19
CA GLY A 20 -5.11 0.77 -16.58
C GLY A 20 -6.42 0.00 -16.41
N GLY A 21 -7.52 0.55 -16.94
CA GLY A 21 -8.85 -0.08 -16.93
C GLY A 21 -9.53 -0.07 -15.56
N VAL A 22 -10.30 -1.13 -15.27
CA VAL A 22 -11.10 -1.25 -14.03
C VAL A 22 -10.26 -1.34 -12.75
N LEU A 23 -8.97 -1.62 -12.88
CA LEU A 23 -8.02 -1.71 -11.76
C LEU A 23 -7.21 -0.42 -11.59
N LYS A 24 -7.59 0.67 -12.28
CA LYS A 24 -7.00 1.98 -12.07
C LYS A 24 -7.10 2.35 -10.58
N ASP A 25 -5.99 2.83 -10.03
CA ASP A 25 -5.86 3.22 -8.62
C ASP A 25 -6.05 2.07 -7.60
N CYS A 26 -6.01 0.80 -8.05
CA CYS A 26 -6.04 -0.36 -7.16
C CYS A 26 -4.65 -0.80 -6.70
N LEU A 27 -4.56 -1.18 -5.43
CA LEU A 27 -3.41 -1.80 -4.80
C LEU A 27 -3.84 -3.15 -4.20
N ARG A 28 -2.98 -4.17 -4.28
CA ARG A 28 -3.24 -5.48 -3.69
C ARG A 28 -2.16 -5.83 -2.67
N VAL A 29 -2.61 -5.99 -1.42
CA VAL A 29 -1.80 -6.38 -0.26
C VAL A 29 -1.82 -7.90 -0.07
N THR A 30 -0.83 -8.44 0.60
CA THR A 30 -0.81 -9.83 1.09
C THR A 30 -1.20 -9.81 2.55
N ILE A 31 -2.13 -10.67 2.97
CA ILE A 31 -2.40 -10.85 4.40
C ILE A 31 -1.24 -11.63 4.99
N GLY A 32 -0.46 -10.98 5.85
CA GLY A 32 0.69 -11.56 6.52
C GLY A 32 0.38 -11.97 7.96
N THR A 33 1.43 -12.09 8.76
CA THR A 33 1.34 -12.22 10.22
C THR A 33 0.67 -10.99 10.85
N PRO A 34 0.14 -11.09 12.08
CA PRO A 34 -0.42 -9.94 12.78
C PRO A 34 0.53 -8.74 12.87
N GLN A 35 1.83 -8.99 13.05
CA GLN A 35 2.86 -7.95 13.13
C GLN A 35 3.08 -7.25 11.78
N GLU A 36 3.14 -8.01 10.68
CA GLU A 36 3.25 -7.44 9.33
C GLU A 36 1.99 -6.63 8.96
N ASN A 37 0.80 -7.13 9.31
CA ASN A 37 -0.46 -6.43 9.06
C ASN A 37 -0.52 -5.12 9.86
N GLN A 38 -0.07 -5.12 11.11
CA GLN A 38 0.02 -3.92 11.94
C GLN A 38 0.95 -2.86 11.31
N ALA A 39 2.16 -3.27 10.89
CA ALA A 39 3.11 -2.39 10.23
C ALA A 39 2.54 -1.82 8.90
N PHE A 40 1.81 -2.65 8.13
CA PHE A 40 1.10 -2.20 6.94
C PHE A 40 0.05 -1.12 7.25
N PHE A 41 -0.78 -1.30 8.28
CA PHE A 41 -1.80 -0.32 8.65
C PHE A 41 -1.20 1.02 9.06
N GLU A 42 -0.15 1.02 9.89
CA GLU A 42 0.54 2.24 10.32
C GLU A 42 1.16 3.00 9.13
N ALA A 43 1.81 2.27 8.21
CA ALA A 43 2.36 2.83 6.99
C ALA A 43 1.27 3.38 6.05
N LEU A 44 0.13 2.69 5.94
CA LEU A 44 -1.00 3.10 5.12
C LEU A 44 -1.61 4.40 5.64
N LEU A 45 -1.93 4.48 6.94
CA LEU A 45 -2.46 5.68 7.59
C LEU A 45 -1.52 6.88 7.39
N SER A 46 -0.22 6.67 7.59
CA SER A 46 0.80 7.69 7.36
C SER A 46 0.93 8.15 5.90
N SER A 47 0.49 7.32 4.94
CA SER A 47 0.56 7.61 3.50
C SER A 47 -0.69 8.29 2.96
N ILE A 48 -1.80 8.27 3.70
CA ILE A 48 -3.06 8.97 3.37
C ILE A 48 -3.23 10.28 4.15
N ALA A 49 -2.65 10.40 5.35
CA ALA A 49 -2.76 11.59 6.19
C ALA A 49 -1.98 12.82 5.67
N LYS A 50 -1.05 12.64 4.71
CA LYS A 50 -0.37 13.75 4.02
C LYS A 50 -1.28 14.28 2.90
N THR A 51 -2.23 15.13 3.25
CA THR A 51 -2.95 16.00 2.30
C THR A 51 -2.73 17.45 2.69
#